data_AF-A0A5N0TJV7-F1
#
_entry.id   AF-A0A5N0TJV7-F1
#
_cell.length_a   1.000
_cell.length_b   1.000
_cell.length_c   1.000
_cell.angle_alpha   90.00
_cell.angle_beta   90.00
_cell.angle_gamma   90.00
#
_symmetry.space_group_name_H-M   'P 1'
#
loop_
_entity.id
_entity.type
_entity.pdbx_description
1 polymer ?
#
loop_
_entity_poly.entity_id
_entity_poly.type
_entity_poly.pdbx_seq_one_letter_code
_entity_poly.pdbx_strand_id
1 'polypeptide(L)'
;MSGSAYGQLVELIEQTRQRVEAIEQIALGARRIGETDEDEDAAEAFARRARSGALGREWSVLQGRIDLGETTLAAIMSGDDPSPEAQAVREASRARLAALADAERERAEQAGEPDPAAELARDRERLLARGAALRARISDELGRRPSGGAE
;
A
#
# COMPACT_ATOMS: atom_id res chain seq x y z
N MET A 1 -18.28 23.95 36.60
CA MET A 1 -19.61 23.46 36.16
C MET A 1 -19.37 22.42 35.07
N SER A 2 -19.97 21.25 35.25
CA SER A 2 -19.69 20.00 34.54
C SER A 2 -19.97 20.10 33.04
N GLY A 3 -18.94 19.94 32.20
CA GLY A 3 -19.13 19.61 30.80
C GLY A 3 -19.67 18.18 30.75
N SER A 4 -20.99 18.05 30.59
CA SER A 4 -21.70 16.76 30.63
C SER A 4 -20.99 15.71 29.76
N ALA A 5 -20.92 14.46 30.22
CA ALA A 5 -20.42 13.33 29.45
C ALA A 5 -21.07 13.24 28.06
N TYR A 6 -22.30 13.74 27.92
CA TYR A 6 -22.99 13.88 26.64
C TYR A 6 -22.31 14.84 25.66
N GLY A 7 -21.79 15.97 26.15
CA GLY A 7 -21.04 16.94 25.32
C GLY A 7 -19.72 16.37 24.80
N GLN A 8 -18.99 15.65 25.64
CA GLN A 8 -17.75 14.96 25.24
C GLN A 8 -18.02 13.86 24.21
N LEU A 9 -19.16 13.16 24.32
CA LEU A 9 -19.57 12.12 23.38
C LEU A 9 -19.90 12.71 22.00
N VAL A 10 -20.62 13.84 21.96
CA VAL A 10 -20.96 14.54 20.71
C VAL A 10 -19.69 15.03 20.01
N GLU A 11 -18.75 15.59 20.77
CA GLU A 11 -17.49 16.09 20.25
C GLU A 11 -16.61 14.97 19.68
N LEU A 12 -16.59 13.80 20.34
CA LEU A 12 -15.89 12.61 19.85
C LEU A 12 -16.52 12.04 18.56
N ILE A 13 -17.84 12.04 18.45
CA ILE A 13 -18.56 11.58 17.26
C ILE A 13 -18.25 12.49 16.07
N GLU A 14 -18.28 13.80 16.27
CA GLU A 14 -17.92 14.78 15.24
C GLU A 14 -16.46 14.65 14.81
N GLN A 15 -15.52 14.52 15.75
CA GLN A 15 -14.12 14.27 15.43
C GLN A 15 -13.91 12.95 14.69
N THR A 16 -14.67 11.91 15.04
CA THR A 16 -14.59 10.61 14.36
C THR A 16 -15.11 10.72 12.93
N ARG A 17 -16.21 11.44 12.72
CA ARG A 17 -16.80 11.67 11.40
C ARG A 17 -15.85 12.44 10.49
N GLN A 18 -15.24 13.51 11.00
CA GLN A 18 -14.23 14.30 10.28
C GLN A 18 -13.00 13.45 9.91
N ARG A 19 -12.57 12.54 10.79
CA ARG A 19 -11.45 11.63 10.50
C ARG A 19 -11.79 10.57 9.47
N VAL A 20 -13.03 10.06 9.45
CA VAL A 20 -13.50 9.14 8.42
C VAL A 20 -13.55 9.85 7.06
N GLU A 21 -14.12 11.06 6.99
CA GLU A 21 -14.10 11.88 5.77
C GLU A 21 -12.67 12.14 5.28
N ALA A 22 -11.73 12.45 6.19
CA ALA A 22 -10.33 12.64 5.82
C ALA A 22 -9.68 11.35 5.26
N ILE A 23 -9.98 10.19 5.83
CA ILE A 23 -9.48 8.89 5.33
C ILE A 23 -10.06 8.59 3.95
N GLU A 24 -11.34 8.86 3.72
CA GLU A 24 -11.97 8.68 2.40
C GLU A 24 -11.36 9.60 1.35
N GLN A 25 -11.08 10.86 1.69
CA GLN A 25 -10.39 11.79 0.80
C GLN A 25 -8.96 11.35 0.48
N ILE A 26 -8.24 10.80 1.46
CA ILE A 26 -6.91 10.20 1.22
C ILE A 26 -7.02 8.99 0.28
N ALA A 27 -8.02 8.12 0.48
CA ALA A 27 -8.23 6.94 -0.36
C ALA A 27 -8.67 7.31 -1.80
N LEU A 28 -9.46 8.37 -1.97
CA LEU A 28 -9.82 8.91 -3.29
C LEU A 28 -8.63 9.60 -3.96
N GLY A 29 -7.83 10.35 -3.20
CA GLY A 29 -6.59 10.94 -3.68
C GLY A 29 -5.59 9.88 -4.14
N ALA A 30 -5.42 8.80 -3.36
CA ALA A 30 -4.56 7.68 -3.72
C ALA A 30 -5.02 6.95 -4.99
N ARG A 31 -6.32 6.90 -5.27
CA ARG A 31 -6.84 6.35 -6.54
C ARG A 31 -6.58 7.29 -7.72
N ARG A 32 -6.73 8.61 -7.52
CA ARG A 32 -6.48 9.62 -8.56
C ARG A 32 -5.00 9.75 -8.92
N ILE A 33 -4.09 9.44 -8.00
CA ILE A 33 -2.64 9.37 -8.24
C ILE A 33 -2.27 8.26 -9.26
N GLY A 34 -3.17 7.34 -9.60
CA GLY A 34 -2.95 6.35 -10.66
C GLY A 34 -3.70 6.62 -11.96
N GLU A 35 -4.37 7.77 -12.08
CA GLU A 35 -5.22 8.17 -13.22
C GLU A 35 -4.81 9.55 -13.76
N THR A 36 -3.51 9.88 -13.74
CA THR A 36 -3.01 11.12 -14.35
C THR A 36 -2.47 10.88 -15.76
N ASP A 37 -2.51 11.91 -16.62
CA ASP A 37 -1.94 11.84 -17.97
C ASP A 37 -0.45 11.42 -17.95
N GLU A 38 0.28 11.77 -16.87
CA GLU A 38 1.67 11.36 -16.66
C GLU A 38 1.82 9.84 -16.47
N ASP A 39 0.84 9.18 -15.84
CA ASP A 39 0.82 7.73 -15.66
C ASP A 39 0.46 7.00 -16.96
N GLU A 40 -0.46 7.55 -17.76
CA GLU A 40 -0.78 7.03 -19.09
C GLU A 40 0.45 7.12 -20.01
N ASP A 41 1.18 8.23 -19.97
CA ASP A 41 2.43 8.43 -20.71
C ASP A 41 3.52 7.45 -20.25
N ALA A 42 3.62 7.20 -18.94
CA ALA A 42 4.57 6.23 -18.39
C ALA A 42 4.22 4.79 -18.79
N ALA A 43 2.94 4.42 -18.75
CA ALA A 43 2.44 3.11 -19.15
C ALA A 43 2.68 2.85 -20.65
N GLU A 44 2.39 3.83 -21.52
CA GLU A 44 2.65 3.70 -22.95
C GLU A 44 4.15 3.70 -23.26
N ALA A 45 4.97 4.48 -22.55
CA ALA A 45 6.42 4.43 -22.68
C ALA A 45 6.99 3.04 -22.30
N PHE A 46 6.47 2.43 -21.24
CA PHE A 46 6.80 1.07 -20.86
C PHE A 46 6.37 0.08 -21.96
N ALA A 47 5.13 0.17 -22.42
CA ALA A 47 4.59 -0.70 -23.47
C ALA A 47 5.44 -0.63 -24.75
N ARG A 48 5.82 0.58 -25.21
CA ARG A 48 6.71 0.75 -26.37
C ARG A 48 8.04 0.03 -26.19
N ARG A 49 8.68 0.17 -25.03
CA ARG A 49 9.97 -0.51 -24.73
C ARG A 49 9.81 -2.03 -24.65
N ALA A 50 8.68 -2.51 -24.14
CA ALA A 50 8.37 -3.94 -24.12
C ALA A 50 8.16 -4.48 -25.54
N ARG A 51 7.33 -3.81 -26.36
CA ARG A 51 7.08 -4.16 -27.77
C ARG A 51 8.38 -4.20 -28.58
N SER A 52 9.28 -3.24 -28.36
CA SER A 52 10.58 -3.18 -29.03
C SER A 52 11.59 -4.22 -28.53
N GLY A 53 11.27 -4.99 -27.48
CA GLY A 53 12.17 -5.93 -26.84
C GLY A 53 13.25 -5.30 -25.96
N ALA A 54 13.22 -3.98 -25.74
CA ALA A 54 14.21 -3.27 -24.93
C ALA A 54 14.18 -3.66 -23.44
N LEU A 55 13.10 -4.32 -23.00
CA LEU A 55 12.95 -4.86 -21.64
C LEU A 55 13.27 -6.35 -21.53
N GLY A 56 13.62 -7.01 -22.64
CA GLY A 56 13.84 -8.45 -22.73
C GLY A 56 12.69 -9.18 -23.43
N ARG A 57 12.94 -10.46 -23.75
CA ARG A 57 12.03 -11.29 -24.54
C ARG A 57 10.71 -11.55 -23.82
N GLU A 58 10.77 -11.84 -22.53
CA GLU A 58 9.63 -12.17 -21.68
C GLU A 58 8.65 -11.00 -21.64
N TRP A 59 9.15 -9.77 -21.47
CA TRP A 59 8.34 -8.56 -21.49
C TRP A 59 7.74 -8.27 -22.87
N SER A 60 8.47 -8.54 -23.95
CA SER A 60 7.93 -8.40 -25.31
C SER A 60 6.75 -9.34 -25.56
N VAL A 61 6.86 -10.60 -25.13
CA VAL A 61 5.76 -11.57 -25.20
C VAL A 61 4.58 -11.15 -24.34
N LEU A 62 4.83 -10.76 -23.08
CA LEU A 62 3.78 -10.33 -22.17
C LEU A 62 3.06 -9.08 -22.66
N GLN A 63 3.77 -8.11 -23.25
CA GLN A 63 3.14 -6.93 -23.81
C GLN A 63 2.23 -7.28 -24.99
N GLY A 64 2.62 -8.23 -25.84
CA GLY A 64 1.73 -8.73 -26.90
C GLY A 64 0.45 -9.33 -26.33
N ARG A 65 0.55 -10.09 -25.22
CA ARG A 65 -0.61 -10.66 -24.52
C ARG A 65 -1.49 -9.59 -23.87
N ILE A 66 -0.88 -8.54 -23.32
CA ILE A 66 -1.60 -7.37 -22.77
C ILE A 66 -2.33 -6.63 -23.90
N ASP A 67 -1.67 -6.38 -25.03
CA ASP A 67 -2.26 -5.69 -26.19
C ASP A 67 -3.45 -6.50 -26.77
N LEU A 68 -3.42 -7.82 -26.68
CA LEU A 68 -4.52 -8.72 -27.07
C LEU A 68 -5.60 -8.88 -25.98
N GLY A 69 -5.41 -8.30 -24.79
CA GLY A 69 -6.34 -8.42 -23.66
C GLY A 69 -6.35 -9.80 -22.98
N GLU A 70 -5.34 -10.64 -23.21
CA GLU A 70 -5.24 -11.99 -22.65
C GLU A 70 -4.75 -12.00 -21.20
N THR A 71 -4.11 -10.92 -20.77
CA THR A 71 -3.59 -10.73 -19.40
C THR A 71 -3.51 -9.24 -19.09
N THR A 72 -3.13 -8.89 -17.85
CA THR A 72 -2.89 -7.52 -17.43
C THR A 72 -1.60 -7.42 -16.61
N LEU A 73 -1.02 -6.23 -16.51
CA LEU A 73 0.13 -5.99 -15.63
C LEU A 73 -0.19 -6.40 -14.18
N ALA A 74 -1.41 -6.13 -13.71
CA ALA A 74 -1.86 -6.53 -12.38
C ALA A 74 -1.86 -8.06 -12.23
N ALA A 75 -2.42 -8.80 -13.19
CA ALA A 75 -2.45 -10.27 -13.17
C ALA A 75 -1.05 -10.89 -13.23
N ILE A 76 -0.13 -10.28 -13.99
CA ILE A 76 1.27 -10.69 -14.04
C ILE A 76 1.92 -10.53 -12.67
N MET A 77 1.72 -9.38 -12.00
CA MET A 77 2.37 -9.10 -10.73
C MET A 77 1.74 -9.84 -9.54
N SER A 78 0.41 -10.01 -9.54
CA SER A 78 -0.32 -10.77 -8.50
C SER A 78 -0.03 -12.27 -8.55
N GLY A 79 0.33 -12.78 -9.74
CA GLY A 79 0.51 -14.20 -9.98
C GLY A 79 -0.71 -14.89 -10.60
N ASP A 80 -1.78 -14.15 -10.91
CA ASP A 80 -2.97 -14.66 -11.58
C ASP A 80 -2.67 -15.08 -13.04
N ASP A 81 -1.63 -14.54 -13.65
CA ASP A 81 -1.05 -15.05 -14.90
C ASP A 81 0.00 -16.13 -14.60
N PRO A 82 -0.30 -17.42 -14.86
CA PRO A 82 0.59 -18.53 -14.57
C PRO A 82 1.59 -18.80 -15.70
N SER A 83 1.66 -17.96 -16.75
CA SER A 83 2.53 -18.25 -17.87
C SER A 83 4.03 -18.27 -17.47
N PRO A 84 4.86 -19.04 -18.18
CA PRO A 84 6.29 -19.08 -17.94
C PRO A 84 6.96 -17.69 -18.01
N GLU A 85 6.53 -16.83 -18.93
CA GLU A 85 7.05 -15.46 -19.07
C GLU A 85 6.68 -14.59 -17.87
N ALA A 86 5.43 -14.68 -17.40
CA ALA A 86 4.98 -13.95 -16.22
C ALA A 86 5.74 -14.41 -14.96
N GLN A 87 5.96 -15.72 -14.83
CA GLN A 87 6.78 -16.27 -13.75
C GLN A 87 8.23 -15.77 -13.83
N ALA A 88 8.87 -15.84 -15.00
CA ALA A 88 10.25 -15.39 -15.20
C ALA A 88 10.44 -13.90 -14.88
N VAL A 89 9.49 -13.05 -15.28
CA VAL A 89 9.49 -11.62 -14.95
C VAL A 89 9.37 -11.39 -13.44
N ARG A 90 8.48 -12.12 -12.75
CA ARG A 90 8.34 -12.02 -11.29
C ARG A 90 9.62 -12.47 -10.58
N GLU A 91 10.23 -13.57 -11.02
CA GLU A 91 11.48 -14.08 -10.46
C GLU A 91 12.63 -13.08 -10.66
N ALA A 92 12.79 -12.55 -11.86
CA ALA A 92 13.79 -11.51 -12.16
C ALA A 92 13.57 -10.25 -11.32
N SER A 93 12.31 -9.84 -11.12
CA SER A 93 11.97 -8.68 -10.29
C SER A 93 12.32 -8.91 -8.83
N ARG A 94 12.01 -10.10 -8.27
CA ARG A 94 12.39 -10.48 -6.90
C ARG A 94 13.91 -10.49 -6.72
N ALA A 95 14.65 -11.04 -7.67
CA ALA A 95 16.11 -11.06 -7.63
C ALA A 95 16.71 -9.64 -7.64
N ARG A 96 16.19 -8.74 -8.48
CA ARG A 96 16.63 -7.34 -8.53
C ARG A 96 16.33 -6.60 -7.24
N LEU A 97 15.15 -6.80 -6.65
CA LEU A 97 14.77 -6.19 -5.38
C LEU A 97 15.66 -6.70 -4.23
N ALA A 98 15.99 -8.00 -4.21
CA ALA A 98 16.92 -8.56 -3.24
C ALA A 98 18.31 -7.92 -3.36
N ALA A 99 18.85 -7.84 -4.58
CA ALA A 99 20.14 -7.21 -4.83
C ALA A 99 20.17 -5.73 -4.44
N LEU A 100 19.08 -4.99 -4.68
CA LEU A 100 18.96 -3.60 -4.25
C LEU A 100 18.94 -3.48 -2.72
N ALA A 101 18.20 -4.36 -2.03
CA ALA A 101 18.16 -4.37 -0.57
C ALA A 101 19.54 -4.68 0.04
N ASP A 102 20.29 -5.60 -0.56
CA ASP A 102 21.66 -5.92 -0.15
C ASP A 102 22.61 -4.73 -0.37
N ALA A 103 22.51 -4.06 -1.52
CA ALA A 103 23.32 -2.87 -1.82
C ALA A 103 23.04 -1.71 -0.85
N GLU A 104 21.77 -1.46 -0.51
CA GLU A 104 21.41 -0.42 0.46
C GLU A 104 21.87 -0.77 1.89
N ARG A 105 21.82 -2.05 2.26
CA ARG A 105 22.37 -2.52 3.54
C ARG A 105 23.88 -2.25 3.60
N GLU A 106 24.62 -2.62 2.57
CA GLU A 106 26.06 -2.38 2.50
C GLU A 106 26.40 -0.89 2.56
N ARG A 107 25.64 -0.05 1.84
CA ARG A 107 25.77 1.42 1.88
C ARG A 107 25.57 1.95 3.30
N ALA A 108 24.54 1.50 3.99
CA ALA A 108 24.25 1.92 5.36
C ALA A 108 25.37 1.48 6.32
N GLU A 109 25.86 0.24 6.20
CA GLU A 109 26.98 -0.26 7.00
C GLU A 109 28.25 0.59 6.82
N GLN A 110 28.58 0.96 5.57
CA GLN A 110 29.71 1.83 5.26
C GLN A 110 29.55 3.26 5.82
N ALA A 111 28.32 3.76 5.86
CA ALA A 111 27.99 5.08 6.41
C ALA A 111 27.83 5.07 7.95
N GLY A 112 27.87 3.91 8.60
CA GLY A 112 27.53 3.77 10.02
C GLY A 112 26.04 4.04 10.30
N GLU A 113 25.20 3.98 9.28
CA GLU A 113 23.76 4.13 9.35
C GLU A 113 23.11 2.78 9.74
N PRO A 114 21.95 2.81 10.40
CA PRO A 114 21.18 1.59 10.69
C PRO A 114 20.71 0.89 9.41
N ASP A 115 20.61 -0.45 9.45
CA ASP A 115 20.06 -1.25 8.33
C ASP A 115 18.63 -0.77 7.97
N PRO A 116 18.42 -0.24 6.75
CA PRO A 116 17.14 0.31 6.33
C PRO A 116 16.00 -0.71 6.38
N ALA A 117 16.28 -1.99 6.08
CA ALA A 117 15.27 -3.04 6.13
C ALA A 117 14.84 -3.33 7.57
N ALA A 118 15.80 -3.32 8.50
CA ALA A 118 15.52 -3.47 9.93
C ALA A 118 14.75 -2.27 10.49
N GLU A 119 15.07 -1.05 10.07
CA GLU A 119 14.30 0.15 10.45
C GLU A 119 12.86 0.08 9.98
N LEU A 120 12.63 -0.23 8.70
CA LEU A 120 11.29 -0.37 8.16
C LEU A 120 10.48 -1.45 8.89
N ALA A 121 11.11 -2.57 9.27
CA ALA A 121 10.47 -3.61 10.06
C ALA A 121 10.02 -3.11 11.45
N ARG A 122 10.87 -2.34 12.14
CA ARG A 122 10.53 -1.72 13.44
C ARG A 122 9.40 -0.70 13.30
N ASP A 123 9.43 0.11 12.24
CA ASP A 123 8.39 1.10 11.99
C ASP A 123 7.05 0.44 11.69
N ARG A 124 7.04 -0.64 10.91
CA ARG A 124 5.85 -1.47 10.68
C ARG A 124 5.30 -2.02 12.00
N GLU A 125 6.15 -2.60 12.85
CA GLU A 125 5.74 -3.11 14.16
C GLU A 125 5.10 -2.02 15.02
N ARG A 126 5.73 -0.84 15.06
CA ARG A 126 5.23 0.33 15.79
C ARG A 126 3.86 0.78 15.28
N LEU A 127 3.67 0.81 13.97
CA LEU A 127 2.38 1.17 13.35
C LEU A 127 1.30 0.14 13.70
N LEU A 128 1.61 -1.16 13.64
CA LEU A 128 0.68 -2.23 14.00
C LEU A 128 0.29 -2.17 15.48
N ALA A 129 1.25 -1.96 16.38
CA ALA A 129 1.00 -1.82 17.81
C ALA A 129 0.11 -0.61 18.12
N ARG A 130 0.38 0.54 17.48
CA ARG A 130 -0.48 1.74 17.60
C ARG A 130 -1.90 1.47 17.11
N GLY A 131 -2.06 0.79 15.99
CA GLY A 131 -3.37 0.40 15.46
C GLY A 131 -4.13 -0.53 16.41
N ALA A 132 -3.43 -1.51 17.01
CA ALA A 132 -4.02 -2.42 18.00
C ALA A 132 -4.48 -1.68 19.27
N ALA A 133 -3.64 -0.78 19.79
CA ALA A 133 -3.97 0.04 20.96
C ALA A 133 -5.18 0.95 20.70
N LEU A 134 -5.28 1.55 19.50
CA LEU A 134 -6.43 2.35 19.11
C LEU A 134 -7.71 1.51 19.07
N ARG A 135 -7.67 0.32 18.45
CA ARG A 135 -8.82 -0.60 18.42
C ARG A 135 -9.26 -1.01 19.82
N ALA A 136 -8.33 -1.32 20.71
CA ALA A 136 -8.63 -1.68 22.10
C ALA A 136 -9.33 -0.52 22.84
N ARG A 137 -8.85 0.72 22.68
CA ARG A 137 -9.49 1.91 23.27
C ARG A 137 -10.90 2.14 22.74
N ILE A 138 -11.12 1.99 21.44
CA ILE A 138 -12.46 2.10 20.84
C ILE A 138 -13.38 1.02 21.42
N SER A 139 -12.90 -0.22 21.53
CA SER A 139 -13.68 -1.33 22.10
C SER A 139 -14.04 -1.12 23.58
N ASP A 140 -13.10 -0.63 24.39
CA ASP A 140 -13.34 -0.32 25.81
C ASP A 140 -14.37 0.80 25.94
N GLU A 141 -14.25 1.88 25.17
CA GLU A 141 -15.20 3.00 25.19
C GLU A 141 -16.61 2.59 24.74
N LEU A 142 -16.72 1.73 23.73
CA LEU A 142 -18.01 1.18 23.28
C LEU A 142 -18.61 0.20 24.30
N GLY A 143 -17.78 -0.58 25.00
CA GLY A 143 -18.19 -1.51 26.04
C GLY A 143 -18.55 -0.84 27.38
N ARG A 144 -18.01 0.34 27.66
CA ARG A 144 -18.23 1.09 28.91
C ARG A 144 -19.49 1.98 28.88
N ARG A 145 -20.19 2.09 27.76
CA ARG A 145 -21.48 2.82 27.68
C ARG A 145 -22.52 2.11 28.55
N PRO A 146 -23.03 2.74 29.62
CA PRO A 146 -24.05 2.12 30.46
C PRO A 146 -25.35 1.98 29.67
N SER A 147 -25.92 0.78 29.69
CA SER A 147 -27.32 0.51 29.41
C SER A 147 -28.18 1.22 30.47
N GLY A 148 -28.48 2.50 30.25
CA GLY A 148 -29.46 3.26 31.02
C GLY A 148 -30.43 3.96 30.06
N GLY A 149 -31.74 3.80 30.14
CA GLY A 149 -32.54 2.96 31.01
C GLY A 149 -33.92 2.76 30.37
N ALA A 150 -34.53 1.62 30.65
CA ALA A 150 -35.96 1.42 30.50
C ALA A 150 -36.47 1.09 31.91
N GLU A 151 -36.88 2.14 32.63
CA GLU A 151 -37.90 2.13 33.69
C GLU A 151 -38.34 3.57 33.95
#